data_AF-A0A424WDE2-F1
#
_entry.id   AF-A0A424WDE2-F1
#
_cell.length_a   1.000
_cell.length_b   1.000
_cell.length_c   1.000
_cell.angle_alpha   90.00
_cell.angle_beta   90.00
_cell.angle_gamma   90.00
#
_symmetry.space_group_name_H-M   'P 1'
#
loop_
_entity.id
_entity.type
_entity.pdbx_description
1 polymer ?
#
loop_
_entity_poly.entity_id
_entity_poly.type
_entity_poly.pdbx_seq_one_letter_code
_entity_poly.pdbx_strand_id
1 'polypeptide(L)'
;MAPSTSFPGNSASDNLWNEYATFHEACSGVLDRVEQHRDSGIALSDSELSELRTMALNLNTFGRVLHGKRAREMRLLAERAQRALGNAEAASPPAPVQEDSESEGNPAAVAG
;
A
#
# COMPACT_ATOMS: atom_id res chain seq x y z
N MET A 1 37.63 25.91 -35.78
CA MET A 1 36.22 25.87 -35.33
C MET A 1 36.18 25.01 -34.08
N ALA A 2 35.74 25.56 -32.94
CA ALA A 2 35.49 24.78 -31.72
C ALA A 2 34.03 24.27 -31.77
N PRO A 3 33.73 23.04 -31.33
CA PRO A 3 32.36 22.57 -31.27
C PRO A 3 31.66 23.24 -30.09
N SER A 4 30.60 23.98 -30.38
CA SER A 4 29.69 24.56 -29.40
C SER A 4 29.02 23.42 -28.63
N THR A 5 29.40 23.21 -27.38
CA THR A 5 28.63 22.37 -26.46
C THR A 5 27.43 23.16 -25.97
N SER A 6 26.38 23.18 -26.79
CA SER A 6 25.06 23.65 -26.39
C SER A 6 24.44 22.60 -25.48
N PHE A 7 24.65 22.71 -24.17
CA PHE A 7 23.80 22.01 -23.23
C PHE A 7 22.48 22.79 -23.15
N PRO A 8 21.31 22.17 -23.37
CA PRO A 8 20.06 22.82 -23.03
C PRO A 8 20.05 23.04 -21.51
N GLY A 9 20.25 24.29 -21.11
CA GLY A 9 20.10 24.75 -19.75
C GLY A 9 18.62 24.73 -19.38
N ASN A 10 18.11 23.56 -19.02
CA ASN A 10 16.88 23.44 -18.26
C ASN A 10 17.04 22.38 -17.17
N SER A 11 18.12 22.52 -16.40
CA SER A 11 18.34 21.76 -15.18
C SER A 11 18.16 22.69 -13.98
N ALA A 12 16.92 23.13 -13.75
CA ALA A 12 16.45 23.17 -12.38
C ALA A 12 16.53 21.71 -11.94
N SER A 13 17.66 21.32 -11.35
CA SER A 13 17.88 19.95 -10.93
C SER A 13 16.69 19.53 -10.09
N ASP A 14 15.91 18.57 -10.58
CA ASP A 14 14.86 17.89 -9.84
C ASP A 14 15.48 17.42 -8.53
N ASN A 15 15.28 18.21 -7.48
CA ASN A 15 15.89 17.94 -6.21
C ASN A 15 15.15 16.72 -5.65
N LEU A 16 15.88 15.63 -5.42
CA LEU A 16 15.35 14.41 -4.79
C LEU A 16 14.51 14.71 -3.55
N TRP A 17 14.82 15.81 -2.84
CA TRP A 17 14.05 16.22 -1.66
C TRP A 17 12.72 16.89 -1.98
N ASN A 18 12.56 17.53 -3.14
CA ASN A 18 11.27 18.00 -3.61
C ASN A 18 10.40 16.81 -4.00
N GLU A 19 10.96 15.81 -4.69
CA GLU A 19 10.24 14.56 -5.00
C GLU A 19 9.81 13.82 -3.74
N TYR A 20 10.69 13.73 -2.74
CA TYR A 20 10.35 13.17 -1.42
C TYR A 20 9.18 13.91 -0.78
N ALA A 21 9.18 15.26 -0.80
CA ALA A 21 8.11 16.06 -0.21
C ALA A 21 6.78 15.80 -0.92
N THR A 22 6.77 15.79 -2.25
CA THR A 22 5.59 15.47 -3.07
C THR A 22 5.08 14.06 -2.79
N PHE A 23 5.98 13.06 -2.72
CA PHE A 23 5.62 11.68 -2.38
C PHE A 23 5.00 11.59 -0.99
N HIS A 24 5.63 12.21 0.02
CA HIS A 24 5.11 12.24 1.38
C HIS A 24 3.71 12.87 1.44
N GLU A 25 3.51 14.02 0.78
CA GLU A 25 2.22 14.70 0.71
C GLU A 25 1.15 13.84 0.04
N ALA A 26 1.49 13.19 -1.08
CA ALA A 26 0.57 12.29 -1.78
C ALA A 26 0.14 11.10 -0.90
N CYS A 27 1.09 10.44 -0.22
CA CYS A 27 0.77 9.35 0.70
C CYS A 27 -0.10 9.83 1.88
N SER A 28 0.19 11.01 2.45
CA SER A 28 -0.66 11.60 3.49
C SER A 28 -2.08 11.84 2.99
N GLY A 29 -2.22 12.45 1.81
CA GLY A 29 -3.53 12.77 1.23
C GLY A 29 -4.36 11.54 0.89
N VAL A 30 -3.75 10.42 0.49
CA VAL A 30 -4.45 9.14 0.33
C VAL A 30 -4.97 8.64 1.69
N LEU A 31 -4.14 8.68 2.73
CA LEU A 31 -4.54 8.24 4.08
C LEU A 31 -5.64 9.13 4.68
N ASP A 32 -5.60 10.44 4.43
CA ASP A 32 -6.66 11.35 4.85
C ASP A 32 -8.01 10.96 4.23
N ARG A 33 -8.03 10.60 2.93
CA ARG A 33 -9.26 10.15 2.25
C ARG A 33 -9.73 8.79 2.75
N VAL A 34 -8.81 7.85 2.98
CA VAL A 34 -9.12 6.54 3.57
C VAL A 34 -9.80 6.70 4.93
N GLU A 35 -9.28 7.60 5.77
CA GLU A 35 -9.88 7.90 7.08
C GLU A 35 -11.25 8.56 6.93
N GLN A 36 -11.42 9.51 6.00
CA GLN A 36 -12.72 10.12 5.71
C GLN A 36 -13.76 9.10 5.21
N HIS A 37 -13.37 8.18 4.34
CA HIS A 37 -14.24 7.09 3.87
C HIS A 37 -14.71 6.25 5.05
N ARG A 38 -13.77 5.83 5.91
CA ARG A 38 -14.09 5.05 7.11
C ARG A 38 -15.00 5.80 8.07
N ASP A 39 -14.72 7.06 8.35
CA ASP A 39 -15.51 7.89 9.27
C ASP A 39 -16.93 8.15 8.70
N SER A 40 -17.09 8.04 7.38
CA SER A 40 -18.37 8.08 6.67
C SER A 40 -19.04 6.70 6.52
N GLY A 41 -18.45 5.63 7.06
CA GLY A 41 -18.96 4.26 6.97
C GLY A 41 -18.79 3.59 5.60
N ILE A 42 -17.95 4.14 4.73
CA ILE A 42 -17.66 3.60 3.40
C ILE A 42 -16.52 2.60 3.53
N ALA A 43 -16.78 1.34 3.16
CA ALA A 43 -15.76 0.31 3.10
C ALA A 43 -14.84 0.52 1.88
N LEU A 44 -13.54 0.25 2.07
CA LEU A 44 -12.60 0.17 0.96
C LEU A 44 -12.84 -1.11 0.17
N SER A 45 -12.68 -1.03 -1.14
CA SER A 45 -12.65 -2.19 -2.03
C SER A 45 -11.39 -3.05 -1.83
N ASP A 46 -11.43 -4.29 -2.29
CA ASP A 46 -10.28 -5.21 -2.21
C ASP A 46 -9.04 -4.67 -2.94
N SER A 47 -9.23 -3.98 -4.07
CA SER A 47 -8.13 -3.33 -4.81
C SER A 47 -7.52 -2.19 -4.01
N GLU A 48 -8.34 -1.34 -3.39
CA GLU A 48 -7.86 -0.24 -2.54
C GLU A 48 -7.13 -0.77 -1.30
N LEU A 49 -7.62 -1.86 -0.70
CA LEU A 49 -6.94 -2.54 0.40
C LEU A 49 -5.59 -3.12 -0.03
N SER A 50 -5.52 -3.74 -1.21
CA SER A 50 -4.27 -4.26 -1.77
C SER A 50 -3.23 -3.16 -2.04
N GLU A 51 -3.67 -2.03 -2.61
CA GLU A 51 -2.82 -0.87 -2.84
C GLU A 51 -2.35 -0.24 -1.51
N LEU A 52 -3.24 -0.14 -0.52
CA LEU A 52 -2.90 0.37 0.81
C LEU A 52 -1.89 -0.53 1.54
N ARG A 53 -1.98 -1.86 1.40
CA ARG A 53 -0.97 -2.82 1.89
C ARG A 53 0.38 -2.57 1.22
N THR A 54 0.39 -2.40 -0.09
CA THR A 54 1.62 -2.10 -0.86
C THR A 54 2.24 -0.78 -0.42
N MET A 55 1.42 0.27 -0.24
CA MET A 55 1.88 1.56 0.27
C MET A 55 2.51 1.42 1.65
N ALA A 56 1.88 0.68 2.57
CA ALA A 56 2.44 0.44 3.91
C ALA A 56 3.79 -0.28 3.88
N LEU A 57 3.98 -1.26 2.98
CA LEU A 57 5.26 -1.95 2.78
C LEU A 57 6.34 -1.00 2.23
N ASN A 58 5.99 -0.18 1.25
CA ASN A 58 6.90 0.78 0.64
C ASN A 58 7.34 1.86 1.65
N LEU A 59 6.40 2.42 2.41
CA LEU A 59 6.69 3.41 3.45
C LEU A 59 7.63 2.84 4.53
N ASN A 60 7.40 1.61 4.97
CA ASN A 60 8.31 0.91 5.90
C ASN A 60 9.71 0.73 5.32
N THR A 61 9.80 0.36 4.03
CA THR A 61 11.08 0.17 3.35
C THR A 61 11.83 1.50 3.22
N PHE A 62 11.15 2.57 2.79
CA PHE A 62 11.74 3.91 2.74
C PHE A 62 12.16 4.42 4.12
N GLY A 63 11.36 4.18 5.17
CA GLY A 63 11.68 4.54 6.55
C GLY A 63 12.89 3.81 7.16
N ARG A 64 13.40 2.74 6.51
CA ARG A 64 14.63 2.05 6.89
C ARG A 64 15.88 2.63 6.23
N VAL A 65 15.74 3.14 5.00
CA VAL A 65 16.88 3.70 4.23
C VAL A 65 17.07 5.19 4.47
N LEU A 66 16.01 5.91 4.87
CA LEU A 66 16.10 7.32 5.24
C LEU A 66 16.60 7.49 6.68
N HIS A 67 17.02 8.71 7.01
CA HIS A 67 17.49 9.08 8.35
C HIS A 67 16.76 10.29 8.93
N GLY A 68 16.89 10.47 10.25
CA GLY A 68 16.40 11.64 10.97
C GLY A 68 14.89 11.84 10.85
N LYS A 69 14.49 13.09 10.57
CA LYS A 69 13.07 13.49 10.49
C LYS A 69 12.31 12.69 9.42
N ARG A 70 12.89 12.55 8.23
CA ARG A 70 12.24 11.90 7.08
C ARG A 70 11.93 10.42 7.33
N ALA A 71 12.85 9.72 8.00
CA ALA A 71 12.63 8.33 8.41
C ALA A 71 11.45 8.20 9.36
N ARG A 72 11.33 9.13 10.33
CA ARG A 72 10.21 9.15 11.28
C ARG A 72 8.89 9.44 10.59
N GLU A 73 8.86 10.39 9.67
CA GLU A 73 7.68 10.74 8.87
C GLU A 73 7.18 9.54 8.05
N MET A 74 8.07 8.81 7.37
CA MET A 74 7.69 7.59 6.64
C MET A 74 7.12 6.50 7.56
N ARG A 75 7.72 6.30 8.74
CA ARG A 75 7.23 5.32 9.72
C ARG A 75 5.85 5.70 10.25
N LEU A 76 5.62 6.98 10.53
CA LEU A 76 4.32 7.48 10.97
C LEU A 76 3.23 7.23 9.92
N LEU A 77 3.52 7.50 8.63
CA LEU A 77 2.60 7.18 7.55
C LEU A 77 2.37 5.66 7.42
N ALA A 78 3.42 4.84 7.58
CA ALA A 78 3.28 3.38 7.54
C ALA A 78 2.39 2.84 8.67
N GLU A 79 2.58 3.34 9.91
CA GLU A 79 1.76 2.99 11.08
C GLU A 79 0.31 3.44 10.89
N ARG A 80 0.08 4.60 10.26
CA ARG A 80 -1.25 5.10 9.93
C ARG A 80 -1.93 4.21 8.89
N ALA A 81 -1.21 3.80 7.84
CA ALA A 81 -1.71 2.85 6.85
C ALA A 81 -2.06 1.49 7.46
N GLN A 82 -1.21 0.96 8.35
CA GLN A 82 -1.46 -0.31 9.04
C GLN A 82 -2.70 -0.25 9.95
N ARG A 83 -2.92 0.87 10.66
CA ARG A 83 -4.14 1.06 11.45
C ARG A 83 -5.39 1.11 10.57
N ALA A 84 -5.32 1.73 9.40
CA ALA A 84 -6.43 1.72 8.45
C ALA A 84 -6.75 0.30 7.96
N LEU A 85 -5.72 -0.51 7.68
CA LEU A 85 -5.88 -1.92 7.27
C LEU A 85 -6.45 -2.82 8.37
N GLY A 86 -5.91 -2.74 9.60
CA GLY A 86 -6.39 -3.58 10.71
C GLY A 86 -7.85 -3.32 11.08
N ASN A 87 -8.33 -2.09 10.90
CA ASN A 87 -9.75 -1.76 11.08
C ASN A 87 -10.62 -2.29 9.93
N ALA A 88 -10.12 -2.33 8.70
CA ALA A 88 -10.83 -2.90 7.57
C ALA A 88 -10.99 -4.42 7.71
N GLU A 89 -9.96 -5.12 8.18
CA GLU A 89 -10.03 -6.57 8.43
C GLU A 89 -10.99 -6.92 9.58
N ALA A 90 -11.13 -6.05 10.58
CA ALA A 90 -12.14 -6.20 11.64
C ALA A 90 -13.57 -5.86 11.17
N ALA A 91 -13.72 -5.04 10.13
CA ALA A 91 -15.01 -4.65 9.57
C ALA A 91 -15.54 -5.62 8.50
N SER A 92 -14.68 -6.49 7.96
CA SER A 92 -15.10 -7.58 7.06
C SER A 92 -15.85 -8.66 7.85
N PRO A 93 -17.11 -8.99 7.49
CA PRO A 93 -17.78 -10.15 8.04
C PRO A 93 -16.96 -11.41 7.72
N PRO A 94 -16.83 -12.39 8.64
CA PRO A 94 -16.22 -13.67 8.30
C PRO A 94 -17.00 -14.26 7.11
N ALA A 95 -16.30 -14.53 6.01
CA ALA A 95 -16.89 -15.22 4.88
C ALA A 95 -17.46 -16.56 5.38
N PRO A 96 -18.71 -16.92 5.04
CA PRO A 96 -19.23 -18.23 5.39
C PRO A 96 -18.34 -19.27 4.72
N VAL A 97 -17.68 -20.08 5.55
CA VAL A 97 -16.97 -21.27 5.09
C VAL A 97 -18.04 -22.21 4.54
N GLN A 98 -18.17 -22.27 3.22
CA GLN A 98 -18.87 -23.37 2.56
C GLN A 98 -17.96 -24.59 2.70
N GLU A 99 -18.13 -25.34 3.78
CA GLU A 99 -17.76 -26.75 3.80
C GLU A 99 -18.68 -27.47 2.80
N ASP A 100 -18.26 -27.55 1.55
CA ASP A 100 -18.75 -28.57 0.63
C ASP A 100 -18.29 -29.93 1.17
N SER A 101 -19.10 -30.46 2.10
CA SER A 101 -19.05 -31.84 2.53
C SER A 101 -19.55 -32.73 1.40
N GLU A 102 -18.72 -32.96 0.39
CA GLU A 102 -18.89 -34.12 -0.49
C GLU A 102 -18.24 -35.34 0.16
N SER A 103 -18.99 -35.92 1.09
CA SER A 103 -18.80 -37.29 1.53
C SER A 103 -19.35 -38.22 0.45
N GLU A 104 -18.52 -38.63 -0.52
CA GLU A 104 -18.81 -39.79 -1.36
C GLU A 104 -17.78 -40.89 -1.13
N GLY A 105 -18.22 -41.93 -0.40
CA GLY A 105 -17.52 -43.19 -0.33
C GLY A 105 -17.84 -44.06 -1.56
N ASN A 106 -16.85 -44.77 -2.08
CA ASN A 106 -16.77 -46.25 -1.99
C ASN A 106 -15.40 -46.72 -2.52
N PRO A 107 -14.78 -47.75 -1.93
CA PRO A 107 -13.46 -48.23 -2.31
C PRO A 107 -13.55 -49.20 -3.49
N ALA A 108 -12.45 -49.27 -4.23
CA ALA A 108 -12.21 -50.18 -5.34
C ALA A 108 -12.46 -51.65 -4.98
N ALA A 109 -13.31 -52.33 -5.77
CA ALA A 109 -13.33 -53.79 -5.88
C ALA A 109 -13.75 -54.18 -7.30
N VAL A 110 -12.77 -54.24 -8.21
CA VAL A 110 -12.82 -55.01 -9.46
C VAL A 110 -11.59 -55.92 -9.46
N ALA A 111 -11.81 -57.21 -9.21
CA ALA A 111 -11.09 -58.36 -9.77
C ALA A 111 -11.54 -59.64 -9.02
N GLY A 112 -12.20 -60.55 -9.72
CA GLY A 112 -12.60 -61.87 -9.22
C GLY A 112 -13.88 -62.38 -9.86
#